data_AF-A0AAW4QEF7-F1
#
_entry.id   AF-A0AAW4QEF7-F1
#
_cell.length_a   1.000
_cell.length_b   1.000
_cell.length_c   1.000
_cell.angle_alpha   90.00
_cell.angle_beta   90.00
_cell.angle_gamma   90.00
#
_symmetry.space_group_name_H-M   'P 1'
#
loop_
_entity.id
_entity.type
_entity.pdbx_description
1 polymer ?
#
loop_
_entity_poly.entity_id
_entity_poly.type
_entity_poly.pdbx_seq_one_letter_code
_entity_poly.pdbx_strand_id
1 'polypeptide(L)'
;MRNTSQTICITKSLAALSLVAALAACGGGGGDSSTSSSTSGSSSSSGGSPSQTVTGTLSTPQYTSGSAQITAFNLLNQYRAQCGIPALQENTVLDQAAQSHAKYMGLNSAISDSETSGSAGFTGASYQDRAVAAGLPTSTFSTGVSGGASITTNGFTAAQAGQMFVNSLLAGVYHAAIVAYPSNTMGIGEYETQSTSSGLAWTNAWESISVLVSQSSIFSNTPLTFPCQGVTGVPYKSTSESPTPPNVSNSGWGTPVVVMGNTSDTIILQNASMTGPSGSVALQILNSTTDPNKALGAYQAVAYPTSPLLPNTQYSVTLTGTVNGTAFSRNFTFTTGNVVG
;
A
#
# COMPACT_ATOMS: atom_id res chain seq x y z
N MET A 1 26.30 28.11 -29.07
CA MET A 1 27.14 26.93 -28.77
C MET A 1 26.26 25.90 -28.09
N ARG A 2 25.84 24.88 -28.84
CA ARG A 2 24.98 23.79 -28.38
C ARG A 2 25.86 22.77 -27.68
N ASN A 3 25.50 22.35 -26.47
CA ASN A 3 26.13 21.21 -25.82
C ASN A 3 25.04 20.18 -25.51
N THR A 4 25.00 19.16 -26.37
CA THR A 4 24.19 17.94 -26.28
C THR A 4 24.89 16.95 -25.35
N SER A 5 24.28 16.63 -24.20
CA SER A 5 24.64 15.42 -23.43
C SER A 5 23.79 14.26 -23.93
N GLN A 6 24.46 13.25 -24.47
CA GLN A 6 23.87 11.98 -24.88
C GLN A 6 23.67 11.08 -23.66
N THR A 7 22.46 10.56 -23.47
CA THR A 7 22.17 9.49 -22.51
C THR A 7 22.30 8.16 -23.24
N ILE A 8 23.19 7.30 -22.75
CA ILE A 8 23.40 5.93 -23.23
C ILE A 8 22.27 5.05 -22.69
N CYS A 9 21.41 4.53 -23.57
CA CYS A 9 20.46 3.46 -23.26
C CYS A 9 21.16 2.11 -23.37
N ILE A 10 21.23 1.36 -22.27
CA ILE A 10 21.57 -0.07 -22.30
C ILE A 10 20.28 -0.87 -22.13
N THR A 11 19.78 -1.41 -23.23
CA THR A 11 18.67 -2.36 -23.27
C THR A 11 19.19 -3.74 -22.86
N LYS A 12 18.66 -4.32 -21.77
CA LYS A 12 18.84 -5.74 -21.45
C LYS A 12 17.49 -6.44 -21.56
N SER A 13 17.36 -7.27 -22.59
CA SER A 13 16.26 -8.22 -22.80
C SER A 13 16.39 -9.37 -21.81
N LEU A 14 15.36 -9.62 -21.00
CA LEU A 14 15.23 -10.87 -20.24
C LEU A 14 14.29 -11.81 -21.00
N ALA A 15 14.82 -12.96 -21.40
CA ALA A 15 14.05 -14.10 -21.90
C ALA A 15 13.50 -14.89 -20.70
N ALA A 16 12.19 -15.09 -20.65
CA ALA A 16 11.52 -15.92 -19.66
C ALA A 16 11.54 -17.38 -20.09
N LEU A 17 12.10 -18.26 -19.25
CA LEU A 17 12.08 -19.70 -19.43
C LEU A 17 11.07 -20.29 -18.42
N SER A 18 9.94 -20.77 -18.93
CA SER A 18 8.85 -21.39 -18.18
C SER A 18 9.14 -22.88 -17.95
N LEU A 19 9.24 -23.30 -16.69
CA LEU A 19 9.25 -24.72 -16.30
C LEU A 19 7.87 -25.08 -15.71
N VAL A 20 7.20 -26.03 -16.37
CA VAL A 20 5.96 -26.66 -15.93
C VAL A 20 6.31 -27.89 -15.11
N ALA A 21 5.83 -28.00 -13.88
CA ALA A 21 5.87 -29.22 -13.09
C ALA A 21 4.44 -29.64 -12.74
N ALA A 22 3.99 -30.72 -13.39
CA ALA A 22 2.78 -31.44 -13.05
C ALA A 22 3.07 -32.39 -11.88
N LEU A 23 2.24 -32.37 -10.84
CA LEU A 23 2.21 -33.43 -9.83
C LEU A 23 0.88 -34.18 -9.92
N ALA A 24 0.98 -35.45 -10.28
CA ALA A 24 -0.06 -36.46 -10.15
C ALA A 24 0.39 -37.48 -9.08
N ALA A 25 -0.49 -37.76 -8.11
CA ALA A 25 -0.59 -38.99 -7.31
C ALA A 25 -1.92 -38.86 -6.54
N CYS A 26 -2.99 -39.62 -6.81
CA CYS A 26 -3.23 -41.05 -6.64
C CYS A 26 -3.25 -41.54 -5.18
N GLY A 27 -4.42 -42.02 -4.75
CA GLY A 27 -4.66 -42.81 -3.54
C GLY A 27 -5.84 -42.25 -2.74
N GLY A 28 -6.93 -42.95 -2.44
CA GLY A 28 -7.33 -44.33 -2.64
C GLY A 28 -8.70 -44.50 -1.96
N GLY A 29 -9.60 -45.29 -2.56
CA GLY A 29 -10.95 -45.53 -2.06
C GLY A 29 -11.04 -46.69 -1.07
N GLY A 30 -12.11 -46.69 -0.27
CA GLY A 30 -12.54 -47.81 0.56
C GLY A 30 -13.79 -47.41 1.35
N GLY A 31 -14.95 -47.91 0.93
CA GLY A 31 -16.20 -47.78 1.68
C GLY A 31 -16.49 -49.03 2.48
N ASP A 32 -17.22 -48.88 3.59
CA ASP A 32 -18.29 -49.81 3.95
C ASP A 32 -19.23 -49.18 4.98
N SER A 33 -20.51 -49.49 4.81
CA SER A 33 -21.66 -48.99 5.54
C SER A 33 -22.02 -49.89 6.73
N SER A 34 -22.38 -49.30 7.87
CA SER A 34 -23.23 -49.95 8.86
C SER A 34 -24.14 -48.93 9.55
N THR A 35 -25.44 -49.17 9.41
CA THR A 35 -26.54 -48.42 10.02
C THR A 35 -26.73 -48.85 11.48
N SER A 36 -26.78 -47.89 12.41
CA SER A 36 -27.48 -48.06 13.68
C SER A 36 -27.89 -46.69 14.24
N SER A 37 -29.20 -46.53 14.42
CA SER A 37 -29.88 -45.36 14.95
C SER A 37 -29.88 -45.36 16.48
N SER A 38 -29.50 -44.23 17.09
CA SER A 38 -30.01 -43.82 18.40
C SER A 38 -29.91 -42.30 18.56
N THR A 39 -31.06 -41.66 18.73
CA THR A 39 -31.29 -40.27 19.12
C THR A 39 -30.77 -39.96 20.52
N SER A 40 -30.07 -38.83 20.69
CA SER A 40 -30.23 -37.83 21.76
C SER A 40 -29.27 -36.66 21.55
N GLY A 41 -29.77 -35.43 21.67
CA GLY A 41 -29.08 -34.21 21.25
C GLY A 41 -28.12 -33.61 22.28
N SER A 42 -27.21 -32.76 21.78
CA SER A 42 -26.92 -31.44 22.33
C SER A 42 -25.83 -30.73 21.52
N SER A 43 -26.03 -29.41 21.38
CA SER A 43 -25.04 -28.36 21.12
C SER A 43 -24.15 -28.53 19.89
N SER A 44 -24.60 -27.95 18.78
CA SER A 44 -23.76 -27.50 17.68
C SER A 44 -22.78 -26.43 18.18
N SER A 45 -21.58 -26.84 18.57
CA SER A 45 -20.43 -25.94 18.63
C SER A 45 -20.00 -25.66 17.19
N SER A 46 -20.36 -24.49 16.69
CA SER A 46 -19.76 -23.93 15.48
C SER A 46 -18.28 -23.71 15.77
N GLY A 47 -17.45 -24.69 15.42
CA GLY A 47 -16.00 -24.58 15.45
C GLY A 47 -15.57 -23.46 14.51
N GLY A 48 -15.39 -22.26 15.07
CA GLY A 48 -14.61 -21.22 14.41
C GLY A 48 -13.20 -21.76 14.24
N SER A 49 -12.77 -21.90 12.98
CA SER A 49 -11.37 -22.20 12.68
C SER A 49 -10.50 -21.18 13.42
N PRO A 50 -9.48 -21.61 14.20
CA PRO A 50 -8.64 -20.66 14.92
C PRO A 50 -7.95 -19.76 13.89
N SER A 51 -8.20 -18.46 13.97
CA SER A 51 -7.40 -17.45 13.28
C SER A 51 -5.96 -17.65 13.75
N GLN A 52 -5.13 -18.29 12.94
CA GLN A 52 -3.72 -18.47 13.27
C GLN A 52 -3.09 -17.09 13.37
N THR A 53 -2.74 -16.67 14.58
CA THR A 53 -1.96 -15.46 14.80
C THR A 53 -0.62 -15.63 14.08
N VAL A 54 -0.40 -14.82 13.04
CA VAL A 54 0.87 -14.83 12.29
C VAL A 54 2.00 -14.47 13.25
N THR A 55 3.10 -15.22 13.18
CA THR A 55 4.28 -15.01 14.02
C THR A 55 4.74 -13.56 13.98
N GLY A 56 5.04 -12.99 15.15
CA GLY A 56 5.51 -11.61 15.29
C GLY A 56 4.39 -10.56 15.44
N THR A 57 3.12 -10.91 15.23
CA THR A 57 2.01 -9.96 15.39
C THR A 57 1.78 -9.61 16.86
N LEU A 58 1.75 -8.32 17.18
CA LEU A 58 1.59 -7.80 18.54
C LEU A 58 0.18 -7.26 18.77
N SER A 59 -0.35 -7.44 19.99
CA SER A 59 -1.63 -6.84 20.42
C SER A 59 -1.51 -5.33 20.66
N THR A 60 -0.32 -4.87 20.99
CA THR A 60 0.02 -3.46 21.22
C THR A 60 1.32 -3.16 20.49
N PRO A 61 1.39 -2.12 19.65
CA PRO A 61 2.62 -1.75 18.95
C PRO A 61 3.73 -1.39 19.95
N GLN A 62 4.98 -1.67 19.62
CA GLN A 62 6.19 -1.44 20.41
C GLN A 62 7.20 -0.52 19.71
N TYR A 63 6.80 0.17 18.63
CA TYR A 63 7.63 1.21 18.03
C TYR A 63 8.12 2.24 19.07
N THR A 64 9.37 2.67 18.91
CA THR A 64 10.01 3.64 19.81
C THR A 64 9.31 4.99 19.75
N SER A 65 9.08 5.63 20.91
CA SER A 65 8.48 6.96 20.99
C SER A 65 9.31 8.00 20.22
N GLY A 66 8.64 8.82 19.40
CA GLY A 66 9.29 9.85 18.57
C GLY A 66 9.93 9.34 17.27
N SER A 67 9.86 8.04 16.98
CA SER A 67 10.37 7.45 15.74
C SER A 67 9.49 7.77 14.52
N ALA A 68 10.05 7.57 13.32
CA ALA A 68 9.30 7.63 12.07
C ALA A 68 8.21 6.55 12.03
N GLN A 69 8.55 5.33 12.47
CA GLN A 69 7.66 4.17 12.45
C GLN A 69 6.39 4.42 13.28
N ILE A 70 6.50 4.89 14.54
CA ILE A 70 5.31 5.14 15.37
C ILE A 70 4.45 6.27 14.78
N THR A 71 5.08 7.26 14.16
CA THR A 71 4.37 8.38 13.53
C THR A 71 3.58 7.90 12.32
N ALA A 72 4.23 7.14 11.43
CA ALA A 72 3.59 6.55 10.26
C ALA A 72 2.45 5.60 10.65
N PHE A 73 2.70 4.69 11.60
CA PHE A 73 1.71 3.75 12.10
C PHE A 73 0.46 4.43 12.67
N ASN A 74 0.65 5.44 13.53
CA ASN A 74 -0.45 6.17 14.15
C ASN A 74 -1.27 6.95 13.12
N LEU A 75 -0.61 7.59 12.17
CA LEU A 75 -1.31 8.37 11.14
C LEU A 75 -2.12 7.48 10.20
N LEU A 76 -1.57 6.34 9.75
CA LEU A 76 -2.33 5.37 8.97
C LEU A 76 -3.54 4.85 9.76
N ASN A 77 -3.35 4.52 11.05
CA ASN A 77 -4.45 4.07 11.90
C ASN A 77 -5.49 5.15 12.20
N GLN A 78 -5.09 6.43 12.27
CA GLN A 78 -6.03 7.54 12.40
C GLN A 78 -6.97 7.61 11.19
N TYR A 79 -6.42 7.54 9.97
CA TYR A 79 -7.24 7.53 8.75
C TYR A 79 -8.09 6.27 8.62
N ARG A 80 -7.53 5.11 8.97
CA ARG A 80 -8.28 3.84 8.95
C ARG A 80 -9.45 3.88 9.91
N ALA A 81 -9.24 4.32 11.15
CA ALA A 81 -10.30 4.48 12.13
C ALA A 81 -11.39 5.45 11.65
N GLN A 82 -11.00 6.59 11.08
CA GLN A 82 -11.96 7.56 10.52
C GLN A 82 -12.82 6.95 9.41
N CYS A 83 -12.27 6.05 8.60
CA CYS A 83 -12.97 5.41 7.48
C CYS A 83 -13.60 4.06 7.81
N GLY A 84 -13.63 3.67 9.10
CA GLY A 84 -14.18 2.38 9.51
C GLY A 84 -13.39 1.17 8.99
N ILE A 85 -12.12 1.39 8.64
CA ILE A 85 -11.18 0.35 8.20
C ILE A 85 -10.54 -0.25 9.47
N PRO A 86 -10.45 -1.59 9.61
CA PRO A 86 -9.83 -2.23 10.77
C PRO A 86 -8.42 -1.69 11.07
N ALA A 87 -8.12 -1.44 12.34
CA ALA A 87 -6.81 -0.93 12.75
C ALA A 87 -5.68 -1.93 12.41
N LEU A 88 -4.55 -1.41 11.96
CA LEU A 88 -3.30 -2.12 11.75
C LEU A 88 -2.71 -2.56 13.10
N GLN A 89 -2.10 -3.74 13.09
CA GLN A 89 -1.29 -4.33 14.15
C GLN A 89 0.15 -4.40 13.66
N GLU A 90 1.08 -4.11 14.56
CA GLU A 90 2.51 -4.28 14.31
C GLU A 90 2.84 -5.78 14.20
N ASN A 91 3.75 -6.09 13.28
CA ASN A 91 4.34 -7.41 13.13
C ASN A 91 5.86 -7.28 13.03
N THR A 92 6.55 -7.83 14.04
CA THR A 92 7.99 -7.65 14.20
C THR A 92 8.83 -8.34 13.12
N VAL A 93 8.31 -9.38 12.48
CA VAL A 93 8.96 -10.04 11.32
C VAL A 93 8.90 -9.12 10.10
N LEU A 94 7.75 -8.49 9.86
CA LEU A 94 7.59 -7.51 8.80
C LEU A 94 8.39 -6.23 9.09
N ASP A 95 8.54 -5.82 10.35
CA ASP A 95 9.42 -4.70 10.74
C ASP A 95 10.86 -5.00 10.35
N GLN A 96 11.37 -6.20 10.67
CA GLN A 96 12.72 -6.59 10.31
C GLN A 96 12.93 -6.59 8.78
N ALA A 97 11.96 -7.08 8.02
CA ALA A 97 12.01 -7.07 6.55
C ALA A 97 12.01 -5.62 6.00
N ALA A 98 11.09 -4.78 6.47
CA ALA A 98 10.99 -3.38 6.07
C ALA A 98 12.24 -2.58 6.46
N GLN A 99 12.78 -2.81 7.66
CA GLN A 99 13.98 -2.15 8.19
C GLN A 99 15.23 -2.51 7.37
N SER A 100 15.35 -3.79 6.98
CA SER A 100 16.43 -4.25 6.11
C SER A 100 16.33 -3.62 4.72
N HIS A 101 15.11 -3.49 4.20
CA HIS A 101 14.87 -2.88 2.90
C HIS A 101 15.12 -1.36 2.90
N ALA A 102 14.70 -0.65 3.96
CA ALA A 102 15.05 0.75 4.16
C ALA A 102 16.58 0.96 4.15
N LYS A 103 17.31 0.08 4.85
CA LYS A 103 18.77 0.09 4.84
C LYS A 103 19.35 -0.20 3.46
N TYR A 104 18.80 -1.16 2.73
CA TYR A 104 19.17 -1.43 1.34
C TYR A 104 19.02 -0.16 0.47
N MET A 105 17.88 0.52 0.55
CA MET A 105 17.64 1.75 -0.21
C MET A 105 18.67 2.83 0.13
N GLY A 106 19.00 3.01 1.41
CA GLY A 106 20.02 3.97 1.83
C GLY A 106 21.43 3.62 1.35
N LEU A 107 21.84 2.35 1.45
CA LEU A 107 23.14 1.89 0.96
C LEU A 107 23.31 2.02 -0.55
N ASN A 108 22.20 2.00 -1.29
CA ASN A 108 22.20 2.09 -2.76
C ASN A 108 21.69 3.45 -3.26
N SER A 109 21.35 4.38 -2.36
CA SER A 109 20.88 5.74 -2.66
C SER A 109 19.73 5.79 -3.67
N ALA A 110 18.77 4.86 -3.55
CA ALA A 110 17.65 4.76 -4.48
C ALA A 110 16.39 4.23 -3.80
N ILE A 111 15.26 4.92 -4.01
CA ILE A 111 13.94 4.41 -3.65
C ILE A 111 13.57 3.32 -4.64
N SER A 112 13.22 2.14 -4.14
CA SER A 112 12.75 1.02 -4.95
C SER A 112 11.86 0.11 -4.12
N ASP A 113 10.98 -0.63 -4.79
CA ASP A 113 10.20 -1.72 -4.19
C ASP A 113 10.93 -3.08 -4.29
N SER A 114 12.06 -3.10 -5.00
CA SER A 114 12.83 -4.30 -5.34
C SER A 114 14.29 -4.19 -4.92
N GLU A 115 14.93 -5.34 -4.69
CA GLU A 115 16.37 -5.42 -4.47
C GLU A 115 17.06 -6.18 -5.59
N THR A 116 18.29 -5.77 -5.91
CA THR A 116 19.13 -6.42 -6.91
C THR A 116 20.16 -7.31 -6.21
N SER A 117 20.22 -8.58 -6.62
CA SER A 117 21.19 -9.53 -6.07
C SER A 117 22.63 -9.04 -6.29
N GLY A 118 23.45 -9.12 -5.24
CA GLY A 118 24.83 -8.65 -5.24
C GLY A 118 25.02 -7.19 -4.81
N SER A 119 23.94 -6.40 -4.71
CA SER A 119 24.00 -5.04 -4.16
C SER A 119 24.16 -5.04 -2.63
N ALA A 120 24.72 -3.96 -2.09
CA ALA A 120 24.96 -3.83 -0.65
C ALA A 120 23.64 -3.88 0.13
N GLY A 121 23.60 -4.71 1.18
CA GLY A 121 22.41 -4.87 2.03
C GLY A 121 21.31 -5.75 1.43
N PHE A 122 21.56 -6.48 0.33
CA PHE A 122 20.57 -7.38 -0.26
C PHE A 122 20.09 -8.45 0.74
N THR A 123 18.78 -8.58 0.87
CA THR A 123 18.06 -9.56 1.69
C THR A 123 17.02 -10.34 0.90
N GLY A 124 16.48 -9.77 -0.19
CA GLY A 124 15.50 -10.45 -1.04
C GLY A 124 14.95 -9.54 -2.13
N ALA A 125 14.73 -10.09 -3.33
CA ALA A 125 14.36 -9.29 -4.50
C ALA A 125 12.97 -8.63 -4.37
N SER A 126 11.98 -9.37 -3.87
CA SER A 126 10.61 -8.89 -3.63
C SER A 126 10.30 -8.68 -2.14
N TYR A 127 9.21 -7.97 -1.81
CA TYR A 127 8.72 -7.90 -0.42
C TYR A 127 8.53 -9.29 0.21
N GLN A 128 8.03 -10.24 -0.58
CA GLN A 128 7.87 -11.62 -0.12
C GLN A 128 9.21 -12.27 0.24
N ASP A 129 10.21 -12.15 -0.64
CA ASP A 129 11.53 -12.75 -0.40
C ASP A 129 12.17 -12.18 0.87
N ARG A 130 12.04 -10.86 1.07
CA ARG A 130 12.55 -10.16 2.25
C ARG A 130 11.82 -10.59 3.52
N ALA A 131 10.50 -10.72 3.46
CA ALA A 131 9.71 -11.18 4.59
C ALA A 131 10.07 -12.62 4.97
N VAL A 132 10.22 -13.52 3.99
CA VAL A 132 10.67 -14.90 4.22
C VAL A 132 12.09 -14.94 4.80
N ALA A 133 13.00 -14.12 4.28
CA ALA A 133 14.37 -14.01 4.81
C ALA A 133 14.40 -13.49 6.26
N ALA A 134 13.42 -12.65 6.64
CA ALA A 134 13.23 -12.18 8.02
C ALA A 134 12.52 -13.21 8.93
N GLY A 135 12.04 -14.34 8.39
CA GLY A 135 11.41 -15.42 9.15
C GLY A 135 9.90 -15.56 8.97
N LEU A 136 9.29 -14.87 7.99
CA LEU A 136 7.88 -15.07 7.67
C LEU A 136 7.69 -16.48 7.08
N PRO A 137 6.68 -17.25 7.53
CA PRO A 137 6.39 -18.56 6.94
C PRO A 137 6.14 -18.45 5.43
N THR A 138 6.70 -19.36 4.63
CA THR A 138 6.57 -19.35 3.16
C THR A 138 5.14 -19.53 2.65
N SER A 139 4.24 -20.05 3.50
CA SER A 139 2.80 -20.16 3.22
C SER A 139 2.04 -18.82 3.40
N THR A 140 2.70 -17.79 3.92
CA THR A 140 2.13 -16.47 4.16
C THR A 140 2.72 -15.48 3.17
N PHE A 141 1.86 -14.72 2.50
CA PHE A 141 2.25 -13.75 1.50
C PHE A 141 2.33 -12.33 2.06
N SER A 142 3.35 -11.59 1.66
CA SER A 142 3.58 -10.18 1.96
C SER A 142 3.84 -9.35 0.71
N THR A 143 3.35 -8.12 0.74
CA THR A 143 3.64 -7.06 -0.22
C THR A 143 3.97 -5.78 0.56
N GLY A 144 4.23 -4.67 -0.12
CA GLY A 144 4.57 -3.43 0.56
C GLY A 144 4.60 -2.22 -0.34
N VAL A 145 5.11 -1.14 0.24
CA VAL A 145 5.39 0.13 -0.43
C VAL A 145 6.68 0.72 0.13
N SER A 146 7.40 1.46 -0.70
CA SER A 146 8.65 2.13 -0.31
C SER A 146 8.61 3.63 -0.63
N GLY A 147 9.39 4.41 0.10
CA GLY A 147 9.49 5.86 -0.08
C GLY A 147 10.62 6.44 0.75
N GLY A 148 10.60 7.76 0.91
CA GLY A 148 11.57 8.44 1.75
C GLY A 148 11.37 9.94 1.78
N ALA A 149 12.09 10.59 2.69
CA ALA A 149 12.06 12.03 2.88
C ALA A 149 13.49 12.57 2.99
N SER A 150 13.73 13.71 2.35
CA SER A 150 14.99 14.47 2.50
C SER A 150 14.69 15.77 3.23
N ILE A 151 15.30 15.95 4.40
CA ILE A 151 15.12 17.14 5.25
C ILE A 151 16.52 17.71 5.54
N THR A 152 16.64 19.03 5.65
CA THR A 152 17.91 19.63 6.07
C THR A 152 18.28 19.09 7.45
N THR A 153 19.55 18.71 7.65
CA THR A 153 19.97 18.01 8.88
C THR A 153 19.66 18.81 10.15
N ASN A 154 19.75 20.15 10.09
CA ASN A 154 19.42 21.01 11.24
C ASN A 154 17.91 21.08 11.54
N GLY A 155 17.05 20.71 10.60
CA GLY A 155 15.59 20.68 10.76
C GLY A 155 15.01 19.28 10.82
N PHE A 156 15.85 18.24 10.85
CA PHE A 156 15.40 16.86 10.80
C PHE A 156 14.82 16.41 12.15
N THR A 157 13.68 15.72 12.09
CA THR A 157 13.19 14.84 13.15
C THR A 157 12.63 13.57 12.53
N ALA A 158 12.84 12.42 13.18
CA ALA A 158 12.32 11.14 12.69
C ALA A 158 10.78 11.16 12.58
N ALA A 159 10.09 11.80 13.52
CA ALA A 159 8.64 11.98 13.45
C ALA A 159 8.21 12.76 12.20
N GLN A 160 8.91 13.84 11.84
CA GLN A 160 8.62 14.59 10.62
C GLN A 160 8.86 13.75 9.35
N ALA A 161 9.92 12.94 9.33
CA ALA A 161 10.18 12.00 8.23
C ALA A 161 9.02 11.03 8.04
N GLY A 162 8.60 10.33 9.11
CA GLY A 162 7.47 9.39 9.05
C GLY A 162 6.14 10.04 8.63
N GLN A 163 5.89 11.29 9.05
CA GLN A 163 4.74 12.07 8.59
C GLN A 163 4.84 12.41 7.09
N MET A 164 6.00 12.82 6.61
CA MET A 164 6.25 13.11 5.19
C MET A 164 6.12 11.85 4.33
N PHE A 165 6.65 10.72 4.80
CA PHE A 165 6.54 9.45 4.12
C PHE A 165 5.08 9.04 3.92
N VAL A 166 4.26 9.02 4.98
CA VAL A 166 2.83 8.70 4.81
C VAL A 166 2.16 9.69 3.86
N ASN A 167 2.41 10.99 3.99
CA ASN A 167 1.85 11.98 3.07
C ASN A 167 2.24 11.70 1.60
N SER A 168 3.47 11.29 1.33
CA SER A 168 3.89 10.90 -0.02
C SER A 168 3.07 9.72 -0.57
N LEU A 169 2.78 8.74 0.28
CA LEU A 169 1.94 7.59 -0.09
C LEU A 169 0.50 8.03 -0.33
N LEU A 170 -0.08 8.88 0.53
CA LEU A 170 -1.47 9.36 0.40
C LEU A 170 -1.68 10.19 -0.87
N ALA A 171 -0.65 10.85 -1.38
CA ALA A 171 -0.71 11.64 -2.59
C ALA A 171 -0.49 10.78 -3.86
N GLY A 172 0.09 9.59 -3.75
CA GLY A 172 0.37 8.67 -4.85
C GLY A 172 -0.88 7.91 -5.31
N VAL A 173 -1.10 7.84 -6.63
CA VAL A 173 -2.24 7.14 -7.25
C VAL A 173 -2.22 5.65 -6.94
N TYR A 174 -1.04 5.02 -6.94
CA TYR A 174 -0.87 3.60 -6.64
C TYR A 174 -0.65 3.37 -5.15
N HIS A 175 0.11 4.25 -4.49
CA HIS A 175 0.52 4.06 -3.11
C HIS A 175 -0.56 4.41 -2.08
N ALA A 176 -1.51 5.28 -2.39
CA ALA A 176 -2.58 5.66 -1.44
C ALA A 176 -3.43 4.47 -1.00
N ALA A 177 -3.41 3.38 -1.79
CA ALA A 177 -4.07 2.12 -1.44
C ALA A 177 -3.57 1.54 -0.12
N ILE A 178 -2.37 1.87 0.35
CA ILE A 178 -1.82 1.33 1.61
C ILE A 178 -2.73 1.64 2.82
N VAL A 179 -3.41 2.79 2.84
CA VAL A 179 -4.34 3.14 3.93
C VAL A 179 -5.53 2.19 3.94
N ALA A 180 -6.08 1.91 2.76
CA ALA A 180 -7.26 1.07 2.60
C ALA A 180 -6.92 -0.40 2.38
N TYR A 181 -5.64 -0.79 2.33
CA TYR A 181 -5.24 -2.13 1.94
C TYR A 181 -5.94 -3.18 2.83
N PRO A 182 -6.47 -4.28 2.26
CA PRO A 182 -7.25 -5.31 2.97
C PRO A 182 -6.36 -6.21 3.84
N SER A 183 -5.57 -5.60 4.72
CA SER A 183 -4.75 -6.22 5.74
C SER A 183 -4.79 -5.37 7.00
N ASN A 184 -4.72 -6.02 8.15
CA ASN A 184 -4.57 -5.37 9.45
C ASN A 184 -3.23 -5.68 10.10
N THR A 185 -2.25 -6.21 9.36
CA THR A 185 -0.94 -6.61 9.89
C THR A 185 0.13 -6.00 9.02
N MET A 186 1.03 -5.23 9.65
CA MET A 186 2.08 -4.50 8.96
C MET A 186 3.38 -4.49 9.74
N GLY A 187 4.47 -4.20 9.05
CA GLY A 187 5.69 -3.72 9.66
C GLY A 187 6.24 -2.51 8.93
N ILE A 188 6.99 -1.66 9.63
CA ILE A 188 7.55 -0.40 9.16
C ILE A 188 9.04 -0.36 9.48
N GLY A 189 9.83 0.03 8.50
CA GLY A 189 11.27 0.21 8.64
C GLY A 189 11.72 1.59 8.18
N GLU A 190 12.74 2.12 8.83
CA GLU A 190 13.34 3.42 8.50
C GLU A 190 14.86 3.34 8.63
N TYR A 191 15.59 3.94 7.69
CA TYR A 191 17.03 4.03 7.77
C TYR A 191 17.50 5.41 7.31
N GLU A 192 18.39 6.04 8.07
CA GLU A 192 18.89 7.38 7.77
C GLU A 192 20.25 7.34 7.08
N THR A 193 20.45 8.25 6.12
CA THR A 193 21.77 8.54 5.53
C THR A 193 21.99 10.04 5.43
N GLN A 194 23.25 10.46 5.38
CA GLN A 194 23.61 11.86 5.22
C GLN A 194 24.09 12.16 3.80
N SER A 195 23.71 13.33 3.28
CA SER A 195 24.22 13.83 2.00
C SER A 195 24.48 15.34 2.07
N THR A 196 25.22 15.88 1.11
CA THR A 196 25.47 17.32 0.99
C THR A 196 25.12 17.77 -0.42
N SER A 197 24.26 18.78 -0.52
CA SER A 197 23.83 19.36 -1.80
C SER A 197 23.66 20.87 -1.65
N SER A 198 24.18 21.63 -2.61
CA SER A 198 24.14 23.10 -2.61
C SER A 198 24.67 23.75 -1.32
N GLY A 199 25.70 23.14 -0.70
CA GLY A 199 26.31 23.64 0.55
C GLY A 199 25.48 23.37 1.82
N LEU A 200 24.37 22.65 1.71
CA LEU A 200 23.53 22.24 2.83
C LEU A 200 23.70 20.76 3.12
N ALA A 201 23.73 20.40 4.41
CA ALA A 201 23.65 19.02 4.87
C ALA A 201 22.18 18.56 4.91
N TRP A 202 21.95 17.36 4.40
CA TRP A 202 20.63 16.73 4.32
C TRP A 202 20.66 15.37 5.01
N THR A 203 19.61 15.10 5.77
CA THR A 203 19.29 13.77 6.29
C THR A 203 18.21 13.17 5.39
N ASN A 204 18.54 12.05 4.76
CA ASN A 204 17.61 11.27 3.95
C ASN A 204 17.13 10.09 4.80
N ALA A 205 15.84 10.09 5.13
CA ALA A 205 15.15 8.96 5.73
C ALA A 205 14.59 8.08 4.61
N TRP A 206 15.01 6.82 4.59
CA TRP A 206 14.54 5.80 3.65
C TRP A 206 13.52 4.94 4.38
N GLU A 207 12.32 4.79 3.84
CA GLU A 207 11.20 4.20 4.59
C GLU A 207 10.48 3.12 3.78
N SER A 208 10.08 2.04 4.44
CA SER A 208 9.34 0.95 3.82
C SER A 208 8.24 0.43 4.73
N ILE A 209 7.13 0.02 4.13
CA ILE A 209 6.03 -0.69 4.78
C ILE A 209 5.91 -2.06 4.14
N SER A 210 5.80 -3.10 4.95
CA SER A 210 5.38 -4.45 4.52
C SER A 210 4.04 -4.80 5.15
N VAL A 211 3.15 -5.43 4.39
CA VAL A 211 1.81 -5.86 4.83
C VAL A 211 1.54 -7.30 4.40
N LEU A 212 0.68 -8.01 5.12
CA LEU A 212 0.21 -9.33 4.70
C LEU A 212 -0.86 -9.23 3.59
N VAL A 213 -0.86 -10.15 2.63
CA VAL A 213 -1.78 -10.13 1.46
C VAL A 213 -3.03 -10.99 1.67
N SER A 214 -2.95 -12.04 2.49
CA SER A 214 -3.96 -13.11 2.53
C SER A 214 -4.61 -13.27 3.89
N GLN A 215 -5.19 -12.18 4.40
CA GLN A 215 -6.03 -12.26 5.58
C GLN A 215 -7.47 -12.59 5.19
N SER A 216 -8.16 -13.39 6.00
CA SER A 216 -9.61 -13.61 5.91
C SER A 216 -10.32 -12.27 5.69
N SER A 217 -11.37 -12.23 4.86
CA SER A 217 -12.16 -11.02 4.55
C SER A 217 -12.32 -10.09 5.76
N ILE A 218 -11.53 -9.02 5.81
CA ILE A 218 -11.49 -8.10 6.96
C ILE A 218 -12.53 -6.99 6.85
N PHE A 219 -13.06 -6.75 5.65
CA PHE A 219 -14.13 -5.79 5.44
C PHE A 219 -15.48 -6.47 5.48
N SER A 220 -16.39 -5.90 6.28
CA SER A 220 -17.79 -6.32 6.36
C SER A 220 -18.66 -5.69 5.29
N ASN A 221 -18.28 -4.52 4.76
CA ASN A 221 -19.04 -3.78 3.75
C ASN A 221 -18.10 -3.20 2.68
N THR A 222 -18.10 -3.77 1.48
CA THR A 222 -17.29 -3.29 0.36
C THR A 222 -18.14 -2.57 -0.71
N PRO A 223 -17.55 -1.63 -1.47
CA PRO A 223 -16.19 -1.14 -1.33
C PRO A 223 -16.08 -0.04 -0.27
N LEU A 224 -14.93 0.03 0.38
CA LEU A 224 -14.50 1.17 1.18
C LEU A 224 -13.83 2.20 0.27
N THR A 225 -13.75 3.46 0.73
CA THR A 225 -13.00 4.49 0.01
C THR A 225 -11.98 5.17 0.91
N PHE A 226 -10.85 5.57 0.32
CA PHE A 226 -9.95 6.52 0.96
C PHE A 226 -9.55 7.60 -0.07
N PRO A 227 -9.72 8.90 0.22
CA PRO A 227 -10.45 9.46 1.35
C PRO A 227 -11.89 8.95 1.46
N CYS A 228 -12.42 8.92 2.68
CA CYS A 228 -13.84 8.68 2.96
C CYS A 228 -14.51 9.98 3.46
N GLN A 229 -15.78 9.89 3.85
CA GLN A 229 -16.55 11.03 4.35
C GLN A 229 -15.84 11.75 5.50
N GLY A 230 -15.61 13.05 5.30
CA GLY A 230 -15.08 13.97 6.29
C GLY A 230 -13.58 13.86 6.54
N VAL A 231 -12.83 13.06 5.78
CA VAL A 231 -11.36 13.02 5.87
C VAL A 231 -10.79 14.40 5.61
N THR A 232 -9.84 14.83 6.44
CA THR A 232 -9.17 16.13 6.32
C THR A 232 -7.65 15.98 6.32
N GLY A 233 -6.95 17.03 5.87
CA GLY A 233 -5.50 17.11 5.96
C GLY A 233 -4.72 16.29 4.94
N VAL A 234 -5.40 15.64 3.99
CA VAL A 234 -4.74 14.87 2.93
C VAL A 234 -3.95 15.78 1.98
N PRO A 235 -2.82 15.32 1.40
CA PRO A 235 -1.97 16.17 0.58
C PRO A 235 -2.71 16.70 -0.64
N TYR A 236 -2.62 18.00 -0.91
CA TYR A 236 -3.31 18.59 -2.07
C TYR A 236 -2.64 18.25 -3.40
N LYS A 237 -1.40 17.75 -3.36
CA LYS A 237 -0.57 17.52 -4.53
C LYS A 237 0.47 16.42 -4.29
N SER A 238 0.72 15.60 -5.31
CA SER A 238 1.98 14.85 -5.48
C SER A 238 2.76 15.38 -6.68
N THR A 239 4.09 15.19 -6.66
CA THR A 239 4.98 15.52 -7.78
C THR A 239 5.70 14.32 -8.38
N SER A 240 5.68 13.18 -7.70
CA SER A 240 6.44 12.01 -8.09
C SER A 240 5.81 10.75 -7.53
N GLU A 241 5.87 9.69 -8.32
CA GLU A 241 5.50 8.33 -7.96
C GLU A 241 6.16 7.39 -8.96
N SER A 242 6.57 6.21 -8.48
CA SER A 242 7.07 5.13 -9.31
C SER A 242 6.19 3.90 -9.10
N PRO A 243 5.43 3.43 -10.11
CA PRO A 243 5.36 3.98 -11.47
C PRO A 243 4.55 5.28 -11.52
N THR A 244 4.87 6.15 -12.48
CA THR A 244 4.13 7.42 -12.65
C THR A 244 2.72 7.14 -13.21
N PRO A 245 1.66 7.73 -12.64
CA PRO A 245 0.31 7.58 -13.18
C PRO A 245 0.17 8.20 -14.59
N PRO A 246 -0.66 7.62 -15.46
CA PRO A 246 -0.86 8.16 -16.80
C PRO A 246 -1.60 9.50 -16.77
N ASN A 247 -1.41 10.32 -17.80
CA ASN A 247 -2.20 11.54 -18.06
C ASN A 247 -2.22 12.58 -16.92
N VAL A 248 -1.14 12.65 -16.12
CA VAL A 248 -0.96 13.71 -15.11
C VAL A 248 -0.26 14.92 -15.69
N SER A 249 -0.52 16.09 -15.09
CA SER A 249 0.13 17.33 -15.49
C SER A 249 1.60 17.38 -15.06
N ASN A 250 2.41 18.18 -15.75
CA ASN A 250 3.81 18.42 -15.37
C ASN A 250 3.95 19.11 -14.00
N SER A 251 2.89 19.75 -13.50
CA SER A 251 2.88 20.37 -12.17
C SER A 251 2.41 19.41 -11.08
N GLY A 252 2.18 18.13 -11.40
CA GLY A 252 1.72 17.10 -10.47
C GLY A 252 0.25 16.75 -10.64
N TRP A 253 -0.29 16.03 -9.67
CA TRP A 253 -1.68 15.60 -9.59
C TRP A 253 -2.22 15.77 -8.18
N GLY A 254 -3.53 15.71 -8.03
CA GLY A 254 -4.23 15.89 -6.76
C GLY A 254 -4.39 14.61 -5.95
N THR A 255 -4.91 14.71 -4.72
CA THR A 255 -5.21 13.53 -3.89
C THR A 255 -6.08 12.52 -4.65
N PRO A 256 -5.64 11.26 -4.81
CA PRO A 256 -6.47 10.22 -5.41
C PRO A 256 -7.58 9.78 -4.46
N VAL A 257 -8.60 9.15 -5.04
CA VAL A 257 -9.67 8.46 -4.33
C VAL A 257 -9.57 6.98 -4.66
N VAL A 258 -9.10 6.21 -3.70
CA VAL A 258 -9.02 4.74 -3.74
C VAL A 258 -10.39 4.15 -3.43
N VAL A 259 -10.78 3.13 -4.21
CA VAL A 259 -11.93 2.27 -3.98
C VAL A 259 -11.41 0.86 -3.72
N MET A 260 -11.74 0.29 -2.56
CA MET A 260 -11.12 -0.92 -2.06
C MET A 260 -12.14 -1.99 -1.66
N GLY A 261 -11.96 -3.20 -2.18
CA GLY A 261 -12.63 -4.43 -1.72
C GLY A 261 -11.71 -5.32 -0.89
N ASN A 262 -12.22 -6.48 -0.46
CA ASN A 262 -11.37 -7.56 0.03
C ASN A 262 -10.53 -8.13 -1.11
N THR A 263 -9.43 -8.83 -0.83
CA THR A 263 -8.56 -9.40 -1.89
C THR A 263 -9.27 -10.41 -2.81
N SER A 264 -10.40 -10.98 -2.37
CA SER A 264 -11.27 -11.84 -3.18
C SER A 264 -12.26 -11.08 -4.08
N ASP A 265 -12.44 -9.78 -3.87
CA ASP A 265 -13.40 -8.97 -4.61
C ASP A 265 -12.83 -8.52 -5.97
N THR A 266 -13.73 -8.28 -6.91
CA THR A 266 -13.45 -7.57 -8.15
C THR A 266 -14.16 -6.21 -8.12
N ILE A 267 -13.38 -5.14 -8.14
CA ILE A 267 -13.85 -3.76 -8.18
C ILE A 267 -13.73 -3.24 -9.62
N ILE A 268 -14.82 -2.65 -10.12
CA ILE A 268 -14.80 -1.88 -11.37
C ILE A 268 -15.43 -0.52 -11.10
N LEU A 269 -14.62 0.54 -11.09
CA LEU A 269 -15.07 1.91 -11.06
C LEU A 269 -15.46 2.36 -12.47
N GLN A 270 -16.72 2.78 -12.63
CA GLN A 270 -17.29 3.13 -13.93
C GLN A 270 -17.37 4.63 -14.12
N ASN A 271 -17.80 5.36 -13.08
CA ASN A 271 -17.89 6.81 -13.11
C ASN A 271 -17.32 7.41 -11.83
N ALA A 272 -16.67 8.56 -11.99
CA ALA A 272 -16.19 9.38 -10.90
C ALA A 272 -16.42 10.85 -11.26
N SER A 273 -16.93 11.62 -10.33
CA SER A 273 -16.98 13.08 -10.41
C SER A 273 -16.45 13.68 -9.12
N MET A 274 -15.76 14.80 -9.27
CA MET A 274 -15.26 15.59 -8.16
C MET A 274 -15.53 17.06 -8.46
N THR A 275 -16.01 17.79 -7.46
CA THR A 275 -16.29 19.23 -7.56
C THR A 275 -15.62 19.93 -6.38
N GLY A 276 -14.88 20.99 -6.67
CA GLY A 276 -14.32 21.90 -5.68
C GLY A 276 -14.92 23.31 -5.80
N PRO A 277 -14.37 24.31 -5.08
CA PRO A 277 -14.86 25.69 -5.12
C PRO A 277 -14.80 26.33 -6.52
N SER A 278 -13.88 25.89 -7.37
CA SER A 278 -13.72 26.38 -8.75
C SER A 278 -14.55 25.62 -9.78
N GLY A 279 -15.43 24.71 -9.34
CA GLY A 279 -16.24 23.87 -10.21
C GLY A 279 -15.69 22.45 -10.34
N SER A 280 -15.98 21.81 -11.48
CA SER A 280 -15.61 20.40 -11.74
C SER A 280 -14.09 20.23 -11.82
N VAL A 281 -13.60 19.16 -11.20
CA VAL A 281 -12.20 18.71 -11.26
C VAL A 281 -12.07 17.63 -12.34
N ALA A 282 -11.08 17.77 -13.23
CA ALA A 282 -10.78 16.75 -14.22
C ALA A 282 -10.18 15.51 -13.55
N LEU A 283 -10.79 14.35 -13.77
CA LEU A 283 -10.37 13.07 -13.20
C LEU A 283 -9.94 12.08 -14.29
N GLN A 284 -9.07 11.15 -13.89
CA GLN A 284 -8.88 9.86 -14.56
C GLN A 284 -9.41 8.74 -13.66
N ILE A 285 -9.76 7.61 -14.26
CA ILE A 285 -10.13 6.38 -13.56
C ILE A 285 -9.17 5.27 -14.00
N LEU A 286 -8.62 4.53 -13.04
CA LEU A 286 -7.87 3.31 -13.26
C LEU A 286 -8.58 2.15 -12.59
N ASN A 287 -8.82 1.12 -13.38
CA ASN A 287 -9.16 -0.22 -12.91
C ASN A 287 -7.98 -1.14 -13.22
N SER A 288 -7.88 -2.27 -12.52
CA SER A 288 -6.84 -3.30 -12.78
C SER A 288 -6.70 -3.69 -14.25
N THR A 289 -7.80 -3.76 -15.01
CA THR A 289 -7.80 -4.14 -16.42
C THR A 289 -7.39 -3.03 -17.38
N THR A 290 -7.47 -1.77 -16.95
CA THR A 290 -7.16 -0.59 -17.76
C THR A 290 -5.89 0.13 -17.30
N ASP A 291 -5.26 -0.35 -16.24
CA ASP A 291 -4.03 0.21 -15.70
C ASP A 291 -2.83 -0.15 -16.61
N PRO A 292 -2.22 0.83 -17.30
CA PRO A 292 -1.08 0.58 -18.15
C PRO A 292 0.16 0.11 -17.38
N ASN A 293 0.27 0.46 -16.10
CA ASN A 293 1.40 0.08 -15.24
C ASN A 293 1.21 -1.30 -14.60
N LYS A 294 -0.01 -1.86 -14.64
CA LYS A 294 -0.37 -3.18 -14.07
C LYS A 294 -0.04 -3.29 -12.57
N ALA A 295 -0.15 -2.18 -11.85
CA ALA A 295 0.07 -2.08 -10.40
C ALA A 295 -1.23 -2.25 -9.60
N LEU A 296 -2.40 -2.04 -10.22
CA LEU A 296 -3.70 -2.25 -9.57
C LEU A 296 -4.11 -3.73 -9.58
N GLY A 297 -4.38 -4.27 -8.39
CA GLY A 297 -5.06 -5.55 -8.21
C GLY A 297 -6.56 -5.48 -8.54
N ALA A 298 -7.18 -6.63 -8.84
CA ALA A 298 -8.61 -6.68 -9.20
C ALA A 298 -9.56 -6.16 -8.09
N TYR A 299 -9.12 -6.23 -6.83
CA TYR A 299 -9.84 -5.75 -5.66
C TYR A 299 -9.78 -4.23 -5.47
N GLN A 300 -9.25 -3.48 -6.44
CA GLN A 300 -9.08 -2.05 -6.32
C GLN A 300 -9.29 -1.26 -7.62
N ALA A 301 -9.71 -0.02 -7.45
CA ALA A 301 -9.78 1.00 -8.49
C ALA A 301 -9.45 2.37 -7.89
N VAL A 302 -8.99 3.30 -8.73
CA VAL A 302 -8.61 4.65 -8.28
C VAL A 302 -9.18 5.69 -9.23
N ALA A 303 -9.78 6.75 -8.69
CA ALA A 303 -10.04 7.98 -9.43
C ALA A 303 -9.13 9.09 -8.93
N TYR A 304 -8.44 9.81 -9.81
CA TYR A 304 -7.48 10.84 -9.37
C TYR A 304 -7.59 12.13 -10.20
N PRO A 305 -7.44 13.30 -9.57
CA PRO A 305 -7.31 14.58 -10.27
C PRO A 305 -6.06 14.63 -11.13
N THR A 306 -6.16 15.03 -12.40
CA THR A 306 -4.98 15.10 -13.30
C THR A 306 -4.04 16.26 -13.02
N SER A 307 -4.46 17.18 -12.14
CA SER A 307 -3.74 18.39 -11.74
C SER A 307 -3.83 18.56 -10.23
N PRO A 308 -2.91 19.33 -9.61
CA PRO A 308 -2.96 19.61 -8.18
C PRO A 308 -4.33 20.19 -7.75
N LEU A 309 -4.80 19.77 -6.57
CA LEU A 309 -5.93 20.40 -5.91
C LEU A 309 -5.49 21.71 -5.24
N LEU A 310 -6.44 22.48 -4.71
CA LEU A 310 -6.13 23.63 -3.86
C LEU A 310 -5.85 23.15 -2.43
N PRO A 311 -4.92 23.79 -1.70
CA PRO A 311 -4.69 23.48 -0.29
C PRO A 311 -5.88 23.91 0.58
N ASN A 312 -6.07 23.25 1.72
CA ASN A 312 -7.10 23.59 2.72
C ASN A 312 -8.52 23.71 2.12
N THR A 313 -8.85 22.86 1.15
CA THR A 313 -10.04 23.00 0.32
C THR A 313 -10.88 21.73 0.38
N GLN A 314 -12.19 21.91 0.55
CA GLN A 314 -13.15 20.81 0.52
C GLN A 314 -13.54 20.46 -0.91
N TYR A 315 -13.64 19.15 -1.18
CA TYR A 315 -14.10 18.57 -2.43
C TYR A 315 -15.25 17.61 -2.17
N SER A 316 -16.25 17.64 -3.05
CA SER A 316 -17.35 16.68 -3.10
C SER A 316 -17.08 15.64 -4.17
N VAL A 317 -17.22 14.36 -3.83
CA VAL A 317 -16.94 13.22 -4.71
C VAL A 317 -18.20 12.38 -4.87
N THR A 318 -18.46 11.94 -6.10
CA THR A 318 -19.45 10.89 -6.40
C THR A 318 -18.81 9.80 -7.24
N LEU A 319 -18.95 8.55 -6.82
CA LEU A 319 -18.42 7.37 -7.50
C LEU A 319 -19.54 6.37 -7.76
N THR A 320 -19.53 5.74 -8.93
CA THR A 320 -20.37 4.58 -9.22
C THR A 320 -19.57 3.49 -9.92
N GLY A 321 -19.89 2.25 -9.60
CA GLY A 321 -19.17 1.09 -10.12
C GLY A 321 -19.81 -0.21 -9.69
N THR A 322 -19.04 -1.30 -9.74
CA THR A 322 -19.48 -2.62 -9.27
C THR A 322 -18.46 -3.27 -8.33
N VAL A 323 -18.98 -4.09 -7.41
CA VAL A 323 -18.23 -5.08 -6.62
C VAL A 323 -18.79 -6.44 -6.98
N ASN A 324 -17.96 -7.32 -7.55
CA ASN A 324 -18.39 -8.66 -7.99
C ASN A 324 -19.65 -8.60 -8.88
N GLY A 325 -19.72 -7.59 -9.76
CA GLY A 325 -20.88 -7.35 -10.65
C GLY A 325 -22.08 -6.65 -10.00
N THR A 326 -22.11 -6.50 -8.66
CA THR A 326 -23.18 -5.78 -7.96
C THR A 326 -22.88 -4.29 -7.93
N ALA A 327 -23.84 -3.46 -8.33
CA ALA A 327 -23.64 -2.01 -8.41
C ALA A 327 -23.45 -1.38 -7.02
N PHE A 328 -22.56 -0.39 -6.94
CA PHE A 328 -22.40 0.48 -5.77
C PHE A 328 -22.43 1.96 -6.16
N SER A 329 -22.78 2.79 -5.18
CA SER A 329 -22.61 4.25 -5.24
C SER A 329 -21.99 4.75 -3.94
N ARG A 330 -21.13 5.77 -4.04
CA ARG A 330 -20.54 6.49 -2.92
C ARG A 330 -20.63 7.98 -3.21
N ASN A 331 -21.09 8.74 -2.22
CA ASN A 331 -21.07 10.20 -2.25
C ASN A 331 -20.53 10.68 -0.92
N PHE A 332 -19.51 11.53 -0.96
CA PHE A 332 -18.87 12.03 0.24
C PHE A 332 -18.08 13.30 -0.02
N THR A 333 -17.61 13.93 1.05
CA THR A 333 -16.66 15.06 1.00
C THR A 333 -15.35 14.72 1.70
N PHE A 334 -14.25 15.32 1.23
CA PHE A 334 -12.96 15.35 1.94
C PHE A 334 -12.32 16.73 1.81
N THR A 335 -11.35 17.04 2.66
CA THR A 335 -10.65 18.34 2.68
C THR A 335 -9.15 18.12 2.57
N THR A 336 -8.52 18.76 1.59
CA THR A 336 -7.06 18.78 1.46
C THR A 336 -6.43 19.59 2.60
N GLY A 337 -5.21 19.26 3.00
CA GLY A 337 -4.36 20.11 3.83
C GLY A 337 -3.44 20.99 2.97
N ASN A 338 -2.69 21.88 3.60
CA ASN A 338 -1.56 22.56 2.96
C ASN A 338 -0.27 21.70 3.06
N VAL A 339 -0.34 20.50 2.49
CA VAL A 339 0.73 19.52 2.52
C VAL A 339 0.94 18.96 1.11
N VAL A 340 2.20 18.80 0.73
CA VAL A 340 2.63 18.14 -0.51
C VAL A 340 3.09 16.74 -0.15
N GLY A 341 2.71 15.75 -0.97
CA GLY A 341 3.25 14.40 -0.91
C GLY A 341 4.51 14.25 -1.74
#